data_AF-A0A1Y4LPF2-F1
#
_entry.id   AF-A0A1Y4LPF2-F1
#
_cell.length_a   1.000
_cell.length_b   1.000
_cell.length_c   1.000
_cell.angle_alpha   90.00
_cell.angle_beta   90.00
_cell.angle_gamma   90.00
#
_symmetry.space_group_name_H-M   'P 1'
#
loop_
_entity.id
_entity.type
_entity.pdbx_description
1 polymer ?
#
loop_
_entity_poly.entity_id
_entity_poly.type
_entity_poly.pdbx_seq_one_letter_code
_entity_poly.pdbx_strand_id
1 'polypeptide(L)' 'MAVYTFLESYDWDGKTLIPFNTSASGGFGRSLSALEESAAGASTLDGISFTERNLGDAQSEVAAWLDELDLK' A
#
# COMPACT_ATOMS: atom_id res chain seq x y z
N MET A 1 -7.57 8.44 -11.08
CA MET A 1 -7.59 8.67 -9.61
C MET A 1 -6.31 9.40 -9.25
N ALA A 2 -6.30 10.31 -8.26
CA ALA A 2 -5.10 11.11 -7.96
C ALA A 2 -3.84 10.26 -7.71
N VAL A 3 -4.00 9.13 -7.01
CA VAL A 3 -2.89 8.19 -6.76
C VAL A 3 -2.40 7.54 -8.06
N TYR A 4 -3.29 7.11 -8.96
CA TYR A 4 -2.89 6.52 -10.25
C TYR A 4 -2.11 7.51 -11.10
N THR A 5 -2.61 8.75 -11.20
CA THR A 5 -1.91 9.82 -11.93
C THR A 5 -0.54 10.11 -11.33
N PHE A 6 -0.41 10.05 -10.00
CA PHE A 6 0.89 10.13 -9.34
C PHE A 6 1.80 8.97 -9.78
N LEU A 7 1.37 7.72 -9.63
CA LEU A 7 2.18 6.54 -9.98
C LEU A 7 2.62 6.57 -11.46
N GLU A 8 1.70 6.86 -12.37
CA GLU A 8 1.92 6.93 -13.81
C GLU A 8 2.86 8.07 -14.24
N SER A 9 3.10 9.05 -13.36
CA SER A 9 3.97 10.20 -13.66
C SER A 9 5.45 9.98 -13.33
N TYR A 10 5.82 8.81 -12.77
CA TYR A 10 7.19 8.52 -12.35
C TYR A 10 7.69 7.17 -12.89
N ASP A 11 9.01 7.06 -12.99
CA ASP A 11 9.71 5.80 -13.25
C ASP A 11 9.81 5.00 -11.94
N TRP A 12 9.43 3.72 -11.97
CA TRP A 12 9.43 2.82 -10.84
C TRP A 12 10.49 1.72 -10.92
N ASP A 13 11.33 1.73 -11.96
CA ASP A 13 12.40 0.74 -12.12
C ASP A 13 13.32 0.71 -10.90
N GLY A 14 13.45 -0.48 -10.31
CA GLY A 14 14.26 -0.72 -9.11
C GLY A 14 13.70 -0.09 -7.83
N LYS A 15 12.45 0.36 -7.81
CA LYS A 15 11.78 0.91 -6.61
C LYS A 15 10.81 -0.09 -6.00
N THR A 16 10.64 -0.01 -4.69
CA THR A 16 9.66 -0.80 -3.96
C THR A 16 8.39 0.03 -3.74
N LEU A 17 7.23 -0.50 -4.12
CA LEU A 17 5.91 0.08 -3.85
C LEU A 17 5.24 -0.68 -2.71
N ILE A 18 4.82 0.05 -1.66
CA ILE A 18 4.14 -0.55 -0.51
C ILE A 18 2.89 0.29 -0.21
N PRO A 19 1.70 -0.17 -0.61
CA PRO A 19 0.48 0.62 -0.48
C PRO A 19 -0.10 0.54 0.94
N PHE A 20 -0.79 1.59 1.36
CA PHE A 20 -1.63 1.56 2.56
C PHE A 20 -2.96 2.27 2.31
N ASN A 21 -4.00 1.93 3.09
CA ASN A 21 -5.24 2.69 3.06
C ASN A 21 -5.99 2.68 4.40
N THR A 22 -6.98 3.56 4.50
CA THR A 22 -8.02 3.53 5.53
C THR A 22 -9.39 3.52 4.85
N SER A 23 -10.36 2.81 5.41
CA SER A 23 -11.76 2.91 4.97
C SER A 23 -12.75 2.64 6.11
N ALA A 24 -14.04 2.78 5.87
CA ALA A 24 -15.03 2.41 6.87
C ALA A 24 -15.05 0.89 7.15
N SER A 25 -14.94 0.06 6.11
CA SER A 25 -15.15 -1.39 6.24
C SER A 25 -14.43 -2.28 5.22
N GLY A 26 -13.79 -1.71 4.18
CA GLY A 26 -13.13 -2.44 3.11
C GLY A 26 -11.60 -2.40 3.18
N GLY A 27 -10.96 -3.50 2.80
CA GLY A 27 -9.52 -3.50 2.48
C GLY A 27 -9.25 -2.92 1.09
N PHE A 28 -8.08 -3.23 0.52
CA PHE A 28 -7.70 -2.74 -0.82
C PHE A 28 -8.66 -3.17 -1.95
N GLY A 29 -9.26 -4.35 -1.85
CA GLY A 29 -10.15 -4.88 -2.88
C GLY A 29 -9.47 -4.90 -4.26
N ARG A 30 -10.17 -4.39 -5.29
CA ARG A 30 -9.64 -4.29 -6.66
C ARG A 30 -8.66 -3.14 -6.88
N SER A 31 -8.46 -2.26 -5.90
CA SER A 31 -7.55 -1.12 -6.05
C SER A 31 -6.09 -1.57 -6.04
N LEU A 32 -5.76 -2.70 -5.41
CA LEU A 32 -4.38 -3.18 -5.34
C LEU A 32 -3.81 -3.49 -6.73
N SER A 33 -4.56 -4.25 -7.55
CA SER A 33 -4.13 -4.58 -8.91
C SER A 33 -4.02 -3.33 -9.80
N ALA A 34 -4.91 -2.34 -9.62
CA ALA A 34 -4.83 -1.09 -10.36
C ALA A 34 -3.62 -0.24 -9.94
N LEU A 35 -3.21 -0.27 -8.67
CA LEU A 35 -2.00 0.40 -8.20
C LEU A 35 -0.75 -0.25 -8.79
N GLU A 36 -0.70 -1.59 -8.84
CA GLU A 36 0.40 -2.34 -9.46
C GLU A 36 0.52 -2.04 -10.96
N GLU A 37 -0.61 -1.96 -11.67
CA GLU A 37 -0.64 -1.59 -13.09
C GLU A 37 -0.15 -0.15 -13.32
N SER A 38 -0.60 0.81 -12.50
CA SER A 38 -0.18 2.22 -12.62
C SER A 38 1.29 2.46 -12.22
N ALA A 39 1.92 1.54 -11.48
CA ALA A 39 3.31 1.59 -11.05
C ALA A 39 4.17 0.50 -11.71
N ALA A 40 3.92 0.24 -13.00
CA ALA A 40 4.66 -0.77 -13.76
C ALA A 40 6.19 -0.59 -13.60
N GLY A 41 6.89 -1.69 -13.29
CA GLY A 41 8.33 -1.69 -12.99
C GLY A 41 8.68 -1.68 -11.51
N ALA A 42 7.73 -1.33 -10.63
CA ALA A 42 7.90 -1.43 -9.19
C ALA A 42 7.98 -2.90 -8.72
N SER A 43 8.74 -3.13 -7.64
CA SER A 43 8.58 -4.31 -6.79
C SER A 43 7.52 -4.02 -5.75
N THR A 44 6.33 -4.59 -5.90
CA THR A 44 5.24 -4.39 -4.92
C THR A 44 5.37 -5.37 -3.76
N LEU A 45 5.26 -4.86 -2.52
CA LEU A 45 5.15 -5.67 -1.31
C LEU A 45 3.73 -5.55 -0.72
N ASP A 46 3.41 -6.48 0.18
CA ASP A 46 2.11 -6.52 0.84
C ASP A 46 1.85 -5.23 1.65
N GLY A 47 0.75 -4.58 1.30
CA GLY A 47 0.28 -3.37 1.93
C GLY A 47 -0.53 -3.61 3.20
N ILE A 48 -0.76 -2.54 3.97
CA ILE A 48 -1.61 -2.57 5.18
C ILE A 48 -2.88 -1.75 5.00
N SER A 49 -4.02 -2.26 5.47
CA SER A 49 -5.30 -1.53 5.43
C SER A 49 -5.96 -1.46 6.79
N PHE A 50 -6.44 -0.27 7.15
CA PHE A 50 -7.19 -0.04 8.37
C PHE A 50 -8.67 0.22 8.09
N THR A 51 -9.52 -0.27 8.98
CA THR A 51 -10.95 0.00 9.02
C THR A 51 -11.31 0.62 10.37
N GLU A 52 -12.54 1.13 10.51
CA GLU A 52 -13.05 1.60 11.81
C GLU A 52 -12.90 0.57 12.94
N ARG A 53 -12.88 -0.73 12.61
CA ARG A 53 -12.78 -1.82 13.59
C ARG A 53 -11.39 -2.03 14.20
N ASN A 54 -10.31 -1.69 13.49
CA ASN A 54 -8.93 -1.95 13.92
C ASN A 54 -8.07 -0.68 14.01
N LEU A 55 -8.69 0.51 13.92
CA LEU A 55 -8.00 1.79 14.06
C LEU A 55 -7.41 2.02 15.47
N GLY A 56 -7.98 1.40 16.50
CA GLY A 56 -7.53 1.58 17.90
C GLY A 56 -6.10 1.09 18.16
N ASP A 57 -5.66 0.06 17.44
CA ASP A 57 -4.35 -0.57 17.60
C ASP A 57 -3.40 -0.25 16.43
N ALA A 58 -3.77 0.71 15.56
CA ALA A 58 -3.08 0.96 14.29
C ALA A 58 -1.58 1.21 14.44
N GLN A 59 -1.14 1.90 15.50
CA GLN A 59 0.28 2.16 15.72
C GLN A 59 1.07 0.87 15.93
N SER A 60 0.54 -0.06 16.72
CA SER A 60 1.18 -1.36 16.98
C SER A 60 1.14 -2.25 15.73
N GLU A 61 0.02 -2.24 15.00
CA GLU A 61 -0.11 -3.00 13.74
C GLU A 61 0.86 -2.49 12.66
N VAL A 62 1.03 -1.16 12.52
CA VAL A 62 2.02 -0.58 11.60
C VAL A 62 3.44 -0.98 11.99
N ALA A 63 3.78 -0.94 13.29
CA ALA A 63 5.11 -1.32 13.74
C ALA A 63 5.43 -2.80 13.42
N ALA A 64 4.49 -3.70 13.74
CA ALA A 64 4.65 -5.12 13.45
C ALA A 64 4.76 -5.38 11.94
N TRP A 65 3.94 -4.72 11.12
CA TRP A 65 4.01 -4.83 9.67
C TRP A 65 5.34 -4.32 9.11
N LEU A 66 5.87 -3.20 9.59
CA LEU A 66 7.17 -2.70 9.17
C LEU A 66 8.32 -3.65 9.53
N ASP A 67 8.25 -4.33 10.67
CA ASP A 67 9.25 -5.32 11.09
C ASP A 67 9.25 -6.57 10.20
N GLU A 68 8.11 -6.89 9.57
CA GLU A 68 7.96 -8.01 8.62
C GLU A 68 8.43 -7.66 7.20
N LEU A 69 8.42 -6.37 6.86
CA LEU A 69 8.95 -5.88 5.60
C LEU A 69 10.49 -5.84 5.72
N ASP A 70 11.17 -6.85 5.16
CA ASP A 70 12.65 -6.96 5.09
C ASP A 70 13.28 -5.85 4.22
N LEU A 71 13.07 -4.59 4.61
CA LEU A 71 13.54 -3.37 3.96
C LEU A 71 14.97 -3.11 4.41
N LYS A 72 15.86 -2.93 3.43
CA LYS A 72 17.30 -2.72 3.63
C LYS A 72 17.68 -1.25 3.65
#